data_AF-A0A285L6G0-F1
#
_entry.id   AF-A0A285L6G0-F1
#
_cell.length_a   1.000
_cell.length_b   1.000
_cell.length_c   1.000
_cell.angle_alpha   90.00
_cell.angle_beta   90.00
_cell.angle_gamma   90.00
#
_symmetry.space_group_name_H-M   'P 1'
#
loop_
_entity.id
_entity.type
_entity.pdbx_description
1 polymer ?
#
loop_
_entity_poly.entity_id
_entity_poly.type
_entity_poly.pdbx_seq_one_letter_code
_entity_poly.pdbx_strand_id
1 'polypeptide(L)'
;MSAYGFAHLRSRRPHPEILEYLERIQDTLDPFDGRFVIHGPPAEVVEGEWPGSMVLIEFPDLARARAWYRSPAYQAILRLRADHIDGDLVLVEGVGPDYDPSERAAKLRAEAAQS
;
A
#
# COMPACT_ATOMS: atom_id res chain seq x y z
N MET A 1 -2.61 -13.64 8.16
CA MET A 1 -1.75 -12.53 8.62
C MET A 1 -2.31 -11.25 8.02
N SER A 2 -2.16 -10.10 8.69
CA SER A 2 -2.54 -8.81 8.10
C SER A 2 -1.87 -8.64 6.74
N ALA A 3 -2.50 -7.92 5.83
CA ALA A 3 -1.94 -7.54 4.55
C ALA A 3 -1.99 -6.03 4.38
N TYR A 4 -1.16 -5.53 3.49
CA TYR A 4 -0.97 -4.11 3.30
C TYR A 4 -1.08 -3.70 1.85
N GLY A 5 -1.83 -2.63 1.61
CA GLY A 5 -1.71 -1.81 0.41
C GLY A 5 -0.66 -0.72 0.65
N PHE A 6 0.49 -0.83 0.00
CA PHE A 6 1.54 0.17 0.08
C PHE A 6 1.59 0.96 -1.23
N ALA A 7 1.34 2.27 -1.16
CA ALA A 7 1.45 3.16 -2.30
C ALA A 7 2.61 4.15 -2.14
N HIS A 8 3.54 4.14 -3.10
CA HIS A 8 4.56 5.18 -3.25
C HIS A 8 4.13 6.15 -4.33
N LEU A 9 3.70 7.35 -3.93
CA LEU A 9 3.11 8.36 -4.81
C LEU A 9 4.12 9.49 -5.09
N ARG A 10 4.47 9.65 -6.36
CA ARG A 10 5.41 10.63 -6.91
C ARG A 10 4.64 11.82 -7.47
N SER A 11 5.04 13.04 -7.11
CA SER A 11 4.44 14.30 -7.59
C SER A 11 2.93 14.44 -7.32
N ARG A 12 2.56 15.03 -6.17
CA ARG A 12 1.19 15.48 -5.93
C ARG A 12 1.06 16.96 -6.30
N ARG A 13 0.36 17.25 -7.40
CA ARG A 13 -0.21 18.58 -7.61
C ARG A 13 -1.68 18.54 -7.19
N PRO A 14 -2.22 19.59 -6.56
CA PRO A 14 -3.65 19.65 -6.28
C PRO A 14 -4.45 19.48 -7.58
N HIS A 15 -5.40 18.54 -7.58
CA HIS A 15 -6.31 18.31 -8.69
C HIS A 15 -7.71 17.99 -8.14
N PRO A 16 -8.79 18.56 -8.70
CA PRO A 16 -10.16 18.33 -8.19
C PRO A 16 -10.54 16.85 -8.11
N GLU A 17 -10.16 16.03 -9.10
CA GLU A 17 -10.44 14.59 -9.08
C GLU A 17 -9.69 13.85 -7.96
N ILE A 18 -8.49 14.31 -7.57
CA ILE A 18 -7.78 13.72 -6.42
C ILE A 18 -8.56 14.02 -5.14
N LEU A 19 -9.16 15.21 -5.01
CA LEU A 19 -10.00 15.55 -3.85
C LEU A 19 -11.25 14.68 -3.80
N GLU A 20 -11.93 14.51 -4.94
CA GLU A 20 -13.08 13.61 -5.04
C GLU A 20 -12.71 12.15 -4.71
N TYR A 21 -11.54 11.68 -5.17
CA TYR A 21 -11.03 10.37 -4.79
C TYR A 21 -10.89 10.25 -3.27
N LEU A 22 -10.30 11.25 -2.61
CA LEU A 22 -10.07 11.26 -1.16
C LEU A 22 -11.39 11.29 -0.37
N GLU A 23 -12.42 11.94 -0.89
CA GLU A 23 -13.75 11.96 -0.26
C GLU A 23 -14.46 10.59 -0.35
N ARG A 24 -14.18 9.80 -1.39
CA ARG A 24 -14.90 8.56 -1.70
C ARG A 24 -14.16 7.29 -1.28
N ILE A 25 -12.85 7.35 -1.09
CA ILE A 25 -12.00 6.17 -0.93
C ILE A 25 -12.37 5.34 0.31
N GLN A 26 -12.71 5.98 1.42
CA GLN A 26 -13.00 5.28 2.68
C GLN A 26 -14.23 4.37 2.55
N ASP A 27 -15.30 4.84 1.90
CA ASP A 27 -16.51 4.05 1.66
C ASP A 27 -16.24 2.77 0.86
N THR A 28 -15.21 2.78 0.00
CA THR A 28 -14.81 1.58 -0.74
C THR A 28 -14.04 0.59 0.12
N LEU A 29 -13.34 1.05 1.16
CA LEU A 29 -12.47 0.26 2.04
C LEU A 29 -13.26 -0.41 3.17
N ASP A 30 -14.26 0.27 3.73
CA ASP A 30 -15.03 -0.18 4.89
C ASP A 30 -15.59 -1.62 4.76
N PRO A 31 -16.17 -2.05 3.61
CA PRO A 31 -16.67 -3.41 3.44
C PRO A 31 -15.59 -4.51 3.51
N PHE A 32 -14.33 -4.12 3.35
CA PHE A 32 -13.17 -5.02 3.33
C PHE A 32 -12.30 -4.90 4.58
N ASP A 33 -12.78 -4.16 5.60
CA ASP A 33 -12.04 -3.85 6.82
C ASP A 33 -10.69 -3.16 6.55
N GLY A 34 -10.61 -2.41 5.43
CA GLY A 34 -9.41 -1.66 5.03
C GLY A 34 -9.26 -0.37 5.83
N ARG A 35 -8.07 -0.11 6.37
CA ARG A 35 -7.81 1.06 7.23
C ARG A 35 -6.54 1.79 6.84
N PHE A 36 -6.60 3.11 6.73
CA PHE A 36 -5.38 3.91 6.57
C PHE A 36 -4.54 3.86 7.85
N VAL A 37 -3.27 3.47 7.69
CA VAL A 37 -2.24 3.48 8.73
C VAL A 37 -1.30 4.68 8.53
N ILE A 38 -0.97 4.98 7.26
CA ILE A 38 -0.16 6.14 6.87
C ILE A 38 -0.84 6.81 5.68
N HIS A 39 -0.94 8.15 5.67
CA HIS A 39 -1.52 8.89 4.55
C HIS A 39 -0.83 10.24 4.30
N GLY A 40 0.32 10.22 3.64
CA GLY A 40 1.05 11.43 3.25
C GLY A 40 1.91 12.04 4.37
N PRO A 41 2.60 13.16 4.07
CA PRO A 41 3.69 13.70 4.88
C PRO A 41 3.26 14.23 6.27
N PRO A 42 4.22 14.45 7.20
CA PRO A 42 5.68 14.38 7.00
C PRO A 42 6.34 13.06 7.43
N ALA A 43 7.31 12.61 6.64
CA ALA A 43 8.25 11.55 6.97
C ALA A 43 9.65 12.16 7.20
N GLU A 44 10.34 11.73 8.24
CA GLU A 44 11.75 12.02 8.45
C GLU A 44 12.59 11.00 7.66
N VAL A 45 13.40 11.49 6.73
CA VAL A 45 14.31 10.63 5.95
C VAL A 45 15.61 10.48 6.72
N VAL A 46 15.77 9.34 7.39
CA VAL A 46 16.95 9.05 8.21
C VAL A 46 18.13 8.53 7.37
N GLU A 47 17.84 7.78 6.30
CA GLU A 47 18.84 7.24 5.36
C GLU A 47 18.34 7.33 3.91
N GLY A 48 19.23 7.71 2.99
CA GLY A 48 18.93 7.77 1.55
C GLY A 48 18.06 8.98 1.13
N GLU A 49 17.25 8.78 0.09
CA GLU A 49 16.33 9.79 -0.44
C GLU A 49 14.93 9.20 -0.57
N TRP A 50 13.91 9.97 -0.17
CA TRP A 50 12.51 9.58 -0.29
C TRP A 50 11.71 10.61 -1.10
N PRO A 51 11.63 10.47 -2.43
CA PRO A 51 10.84 11.38 -3.24
C PRO A 51 9.34 11.13 -3.05
N GLY A 52 8.54 12.19 -2.94
CA GLY A 52 7.09 12.08 -2.90
C GLY A 52 6.55 11.67 -1.53
N SER A 53 5.66 10.69 -1.49
CA SER A 53 4.84 10.41 -0.31
C SER A 53 4.39 8.95 -0.25
N MET A 54 4.08 8.46 0.95
CA MET A 54 3.61 7.10 1.15
C MET A 54 2.16 7.05 1.64
N VAL A 55 1.45 6.00 1.25
CA VAL A 55 0.17 5.61 1.83
C VAL A 55 0.26 4.14 2.21
N LEU A 56 -0.16 3.81 3.43
CA LEU A 56 -0.24 2.44 3.91
C LEU A 56 -1.68 2.18 4.35
N ILE A 57 -2.26 1.11 3.82
CA ILE A 57 -3.59 0.62 4.17
C ILE A 57 -3.45 -0.79 4.71
N GLU A 58 -3.94 -1.05 5.92
CA GLU A 58 -3.99 -2.40 6.49
C GLU A 58 -5.32 -3.09 6.17
N PHE A 59 -5.24 -4.39 5.92
CA PHE A 59 -6.37 -5.32 5.76
C PHE A 59 -6.15 -6.55 6.65
N PRO A 60 -7.23 -7.27 7.03
CA PRO A 60 -7.11 -8.50 7.81
C PRO A 60 -6.28 -9.60 7.14
N ASP A 61 -6.33 -9.65 5.80
CA ASP A 61 -5.58 -10.59 4.97
C ASP A 61 -5.47 -10.12 3.52
N LEU A 62 -4.64 -10.82 2.74
CA LEU A 62 -4.35 -10.46 1.35
C LEU A 62 -5.53 -10.72 0.41
N ALA A 63 -6.45 -11.63 0.77
CA ALA A 63 -7.65 -11.88 -0.02
C ALA A 63 -8.61 -10.69 0.05
N ARG A 64 -8.81 -10.12 1.24
CA ARG A 64 -9.57 -8.87 1.48
C ARG A 64 -8.98 -7.69 0.70
N ALA A 65 -7.67 -7.50 0.79
CA ALA A 65 -6.98 -6.44 0.03
C ALA A 65 -7.19 -6.58 -1.48
N ARG A 66 -7.07 -7.80 -2.02
CA ARG A 66 -7.33 -8.08 -3.45
C ARG A 66 -8.79 -7.90 -3.83
N ALA A 67 -9.71 -8.28 -2.96
CA ALA A 67 -11.15 -8.15 -3.19
C ALA A 67 -11.56 -6.67 -3.21
N TRP A 68 -11.03 -5.86 -2.29
CA TRP A 68 -11.18 -4.40 -2.31
C TRP A 68 -10.68 -3.81 -3.62
N TYR A 69 -9.44 -4.12 -4.01
CA TYR A 69 -8.84 -3.56 -5.22
C TYR A 69 -9.65 -3.91 -6.47
N ARG A 70 -10.22 -5.12 -6.54
CA ARG A 70 -11.05 -5.57 -7.67
C ARG A 70 -12.52 -5.16 -7.55
N SER A 71 -12.93 -4.54 -6.45
CA SER A 71 -14.34 -4.20 -6.22
C SER A 71 -14.82 -3.18 -7.25
N PRO A 72 -16.08 -3.29 -7.72
CA PRO A 72 -16.64 -2.29 -8.63
C PRO A 72 -16.61 -0.86 -8.05
N ALA A 73 -16.82 -0.73 -6.73
CA ALA A 73 -16.80 0.55 -6.04
C ALA A 73 -15.42 1.22 -6.09
N TYR A 74 -14.34 0.49 -5.79
CA TYR A 74 -12.99 1.05 -5.88
C TYR A 74 -12.56 1.30 -7.33
N GLN A 75 -12.85 0.36 -8.24
CA GLN A 75 -12.52 0.52 -9.66
C GLN A 75 -13.20 1.75 -10.29
N ALA A 76 -14.40 2.12 -9.83
CA ALA A 76 -15.10 3.32 -10.29
C ALA A 76 -14.40 4.64 -9.92
N ILE A 77 -13.56 4.66 -8.88
CA ILE A 77 -12.84 5.87 -8.43
C ILE A 77 -11.34 5.82 -8.71
N LEU A 78 -10.79 4.66 -9.09
CA LEU A 78 -9.34 4.46 -9.27
C LEU A 78 -8.71 5.51 -10.19
N ARG A 79 -9.36 5.82 -11.31
CA ARG A 79 -8.86 6.75 -12.34
C ARG A 79 -8.70 8.18 -11.83
N LEU A 80 -9.59 8.62 -10.94
CA LEU A 80 -9.54 9.95 -10.32
C LEU A 80 -8.22 10.25 -9.61
N ARG A 81 -7.52 9.20 -9.14
CA ARG A 81 -6.16 9.30 -8.59
C ARG A 81 -5.10 8.87 -9.59
N ALA A 82 -5.27 7.69 -10.21
CA ALA A 82 -4.22 7.03 -10.97
C ALA A 82 -3.83 7.79 -12.25
N ASP A 83 -4.72 8.59 -12.81
CA ASP A 83 -4.44 9.37 -14.01
C ASP A 83 -3.70 10.69 -13.70
N HIS A 84 -3.64 11.11 -12.41
CA HIS A 84 -3.07 12.39 -11.98
C HIS A 84 -1.87 12.27 -11.03
N ILE A 85 -1.61 11.08 -10.49
CA ILE A 85 -0.50 10.83 -9.57
C ILE A 85 0.25 9.59 -10.02
N ASP A 86 1.47 9.79 -10.51
CA ASP A 86 2.41 8.72 -10.78
C ASP A 86 2.74 7.99 -9.49
N GLY A 87 2.75 6.67 -9.51
CA GLY A 87 3.11 5.92 -8.33
C GLY A 87 2.97 4.42 -8.50
N ASP A 88 3.58 3.72 -7.56
CA ASP A 88 3.45 2.28 -7.44
C ASP A 88 2.47 1.96 -6.32
N LEU A 89 1.65 0.95 -6.53
CA LEU A 89 0.82 0.33 -5.49
C LEU A 89 1.09 -1.16 -5.49
N VAL A 90 1.45 -1.69 -4.33
CA VAL A 90 1.62 -3.13 -4.12
C VAL A 90 0.67 -3.61 -3.03
N LEU A 91 0.16 -4.83 -3.21
CA LEU A 91 -0.53 -5.58 -2.17
C LEU A 91 0.41 -6.66 -1.66
N VAL A 92 0.78 -6.59 -0.40
CA VAL A 92 1.80 -7.46 0.20
C VAL A 92 1.27 -8.06 1.50
N GLU A 93 1.65 -9.30 1.76
CA GLU A 93 1.33 -9.95 3.03
C GLU A 93 2.30 -9.46 4.12
N GLY A 94 1.75 -9.18 5.29
CA GLY A 94 2.53 -8.86 6.47
C GLY A 94 3.23 -10.08 7.04
N VAL A 95 4.15 -9.82 7.97
CA VAL A 95 4.74 -10.86 8.81
C VAL A 95 4.01 -10.91 10.16
N GLY A 96 4.03 -12.08 10.80
CA GLY A 96 3.46 -12.25 12.14
C GLY A 96 4.32 -11.62 13.24
N PRO A 97 3.81 -11.54 14.48
CA PRO A 97 4.53 -10.99 15.63
C PRO A 97 5.81 -11.78 15.98
N ASP A 98 5.86 -13.06 15.62
CA ASP A 98 6.99 -13.96 15.90
C ASP A 98 8.00 -14.02 14.73
N TYR A 99 7.96 -13.07 13.80
CA TYR A 99 8.88 -13.05 12.66
C TYR A 99 10.33 -12.82 13.11
N ASP A 100 11.21 -13.78 12.79
CA ASP A 100 12.64 -13.66 13.00
C ASP A 100 13.37 -13.44 11.64
N PRO A 101 14.03 -12.29 11.43
CA PRO A 101 14.81 -12.04 10.21
C PRO A 101 15.98 -13.01 10.02
N SER A 102 16.45 -13.70 11.07
CA SER A 102 17.51 -14.72 10.98
C SER A 102 17.08 -15.91 10.11
N GLU A 103 15.80 -16.29 10.15
CA GLU A 103 15.24 -17.36 9.32
C GLU A 103 15.27 -16.98 7.83
N ARG A 104 14.95 -15.71 7.52
CA ARG A 104 15.04 -15.19 6.15
C ARG A 104 16.48 -15.25 5.63
N ALA A 105 17.45 -14.88 6.47
CA ALA A 105 18.86 -14.97 6.11
C ALA A 105 19.31 -16.42 5.87
N ALA A 106 18.87 -17.38 6.70
CA ALA A 106 19.17 -18.79 6.52
C ALA A 106 18.64 -19.32 5.18
N LYS A 107 17.39 -18.98 4.83
CA LYS A 107 16.78 -19.34 3.55
C LYS A 107 17.58 -18.81 2.35
N LEU A 108 17.96 -17.52 2.37
CA LEU A 108 18.73 -16.91 1.26
C LEU A 108 20.10 -17.55 1.08
N ARG A 109 20.79 -17.93 2.17
CA ARG A 109 22.07 -18.66 2.07
C ARG A 109 21.90 -20.04 1.46
N ALA A 110 20.83 -20.76 1.83
CA ALA A 110 20.54 -22.06 1.26
C ALA A 110 20.24 -21.98 -0.24
N GLU A 111 19.51 -20.95 -0.70
CA GLU A 111 19.23 -20.70 -2.12
C GLU A 111 20.53 -20.39 -2.90
N ALA A 112 21.40 -19.55 -2.34
CA ALA A 112 22.67 -19.19 -2.96
C ALA A 112 23.65 -20.37 -3.08
N ALA A 113 23.63 -21.33 -2.14
CA ALA A 113 24.46 -22.52 -2.19
C ALA A 113 23.99 -23.57 -3.21
N GLN A 114 22.78 -23.42 -3.73
CA GLN A 114 22.19 -24.29 -4.76
C GLN A 114 22.38 -23.75 -6.20
N SER A 115 22.94 -22.54 -6.33
CA SER A 115 23.23 -21.86 -7.61
C SER A 115 24.69 -21.99 -7.99
#